data_AF-N8X2N9-F1
#
_entry.id   AF-N8X2N9-F1
#
_cell.length_a   1.000
_cell.length_b   1.000
_cell.length_c   1.000
_cell.angle_alpha   90.00
_cell.angle_beta   90.00
_cell.angle_gamma   90.00
#
_symmetry.space_group_name_H-M   'P 1'
#
loop_
_entity.id
_entity.type
_entity.pdbx_description
1 polymer ?
#
loop_
_entity_poly.entity_id
_entity_poly.type
_entity_poly.pdbx_seq_one_letter_code
_entity_poly.pdbx_strand_id
1 'polypeptide(L)'
;MDISKNNQGKISAFILCGPLIGTFIITITFHSGLFFYDPMRFLKGLITPSIIFPMIAASILITPIGYLLGCIPVIITNLLFNHFFASKLALASWRYSLIYGCLLGFMLAPFILIIAIVTPFPLFTFLYLQFVLILPTALICTFIEWKRARNRQDINE
;
A
#
# COMPACT_ATOMS: atom_id res chain seq x y z
N MET A 1 11.59 -30.04 -2.01
CA MET A 1 11.82 -29.36 -3.31
C MET A 1 11.72 -27.86 -3.05
N ASP A 2 12.85 -27.16 -3.04
CA ASP A 2 12.97 -25.77 -2.58
C ASP A 2 12.29 -24.78 -3.53
N ILE A 3 11.00 -24.51 -3.32
CA ILE A 3 10.26 -23.39 -3.94
C ILE A 3 10.95 -22.04 -3.63
N SER A 4 11.73 -21.99 -2.54
CA SER A 4 12.57 -20.87 -2.09
C SER A 4 13.50 -20.32 -3.19
N LYS A 5 14.12 -21.18 -4.02
CA LYS A 5 15.11 -20.73 -5.02
C LYS A 5 14.51 -20.07 -6.27
N ASN A 6 13.23 -20.29 -6.58
CA ASN A 6 12.61 -19.75 -7.81
C ASN A 6 12.06 -18.30 -7.64
N ASN A 7 12.13 -17.73 -6.44
CA ASN A 7 11.66 -16.36 -6.18
C ASN A 7 12.78 -15.33 -5.98
N GLN A 8 14.06 -15.74 -6.00
CA GLN A 8 15.20 -14.88 -5.69
C GLN A 8 15.47 -13.72 -6.67
N GLY A 9 14.77 -13.64 -7.81
CA GLY A 9 14.98 -12.59 -8.81
C GLY A 9 13.76 -11.72 -9.17
N LYS A 10 12.58 -11.96 -8.58
CA LYS A 10 11.36 -11.22 -8.96
C LYS A 10 10.95 -10.20 -7.90
N ILE A 11 10.76 -8.96 -8.34
CA ILE A 11 10.30 -7.85 -7.50
C ILE A 11 8.88 -8.15 -7.00
N SER A 12 8.75 -8.18 -5.68
CA SER A 12 7.48 -8.36 -4.96
C SER A 12 6.48 -7.24 -5.26
N ALA A 13 5.18 -7.55 -5.29
CA ALA A 13 4.11 -6.58 -5.46
C ALA A 13 4.11 -5.50 -4.36
N PHE A 14 4.63 -5.80 -3.18
CA PHE A 14 4.81 -4.80 -2.13
C PHE A 14 5.76 -3.69 -2.56
N ILE A 15 6.87 -4.03 -3.20
CA ILE A 15 7.86 -3.05 -3.69
C ILE A 15 7.37 -2.38 -4.98
N LEU A 16 6.78 -3.16 -5.89
CA LEU A 16 6.38 -2.66 -7.20
C LEU A 16 5.10 -1.82 -7.16
N CYS A 17 4.06 -2.32 -6.49
CA CYS A 17 2.71 -1.76 -6.50
C CYS A 17 2.38 -1.02 -5.21
N GLY A 18 2.98 -1.40 -4.08
CA GLY A 18 2.72 -0.81 -2.76
C GLY A 18 2.82 0.72 -2.74
N PRO A 19 3.92 1.33 -3.25
CA PRO A 19 4.03 2.78 -3.34
C PRO A 19 2.90 3.42 -4.15
N LEU A 20 2.59 2.86 -5.32
CA LEU A 20 1.55 3.38 -6.21
C LEU A 20 0.16 3.32 -5.55
N ILE A 21 -0.19 2.18 -4.94
CA ILE A 21 -1.45 1.99 -4.22
C ILE A 21 -1.54 2.97 -3.03
N GLY A 22 -0.48 3.08 -2.24
CA GLY A 22 -0.43 3.99 -1.09
C GLY A 22 -0.60 5.45 -1.51
N THR A 23 0.13 5.91 -2.53
CA THR A 23 -0.01 7.27 -3.08
C THR A 23 -1.41 7.53 -3.60
N PHE A 24 -2.03 6.56 -4.27
CA PHE A 24 -3.40 6.68 -4.76
C PHE A 24 -4.40 6.85 -3.61
N ILE A 25 -4.31 6.02 -2.56
CA ILE A 25 -5.15 6.11 -1.36
C ILE A 25 -5.02 7.49 -0.71
N ILE A 26 -3.77 7.97 -0.52
CA ILE A 26 -3.50 9.28 0.05
C ILE A 26 -4.15 10.37 -0.80
N THR A 27 -3.94 10.34 -2.11
CA THR A 27 -4.47 11.34 -3.05
C THR A 27 -5.99 11.40 -2.98
N ILE A 28 -6.67 10.25 -3.06
CA ILE A 28 -8.14 10.20 -2.95
C ILE A 28 -8.59 10.74 -1.59
N THR A 29 -7.94 10.34 -0.50
CA THR A 29 -8.37 10.77 0.82
C THR A 29 -8.28 12.28 0.99
N PHE A 30 -7.18 12.90 0.57
CA PHE A 30 -7.00 14.36 0.64
C PHE A 30 -8.00 15.14 -0.24
N HIS A 31 -8.39 14.59 -1.38
CA HIS A 31 -9.35 15.25 -2.28
C HIS A 31 -10.81 14.87 -1.98
N SER A 32 -11.06 13.83 -1.18
CA SER A 32 -12.39 13.33 -0.88
C SER A 32 -13.28 14.40 -0.24
N GLY A 33 -12.75 15.20 0.68
CA GLY A 33 -13.49 16.31 1.28
C GLY A 33 -13.97 17.31 0.21
N LEU A 34 -13.09 17.74 -0.68
CA LEU A 34 -13.45 18.67 -1.76
C LEU A 34 -14.50 18.07 -2.71
N PHE A 35 -14.36 16.77 -3.02
CA PHE A 35 -15.32 16.05 -3.86
C PHE A 35 -16.71 15.93 -3.19
N PHE A 36 -16.77 15.61 -1.90
CA PHE A 36 -18.04 15.41 -1.19
C PHE A 36 -18.75 16.72 -0.83
N TYR A 37 -18.01 17.79 -0.49
CA TYR A 37 -18.61 19.06 -0.08
C TYR A 37 -18.93 19.99 -1.27
N ASP A 38 -18.10 20.03 -2.32
CA ASP A 38 -18.32 20.89 -3.49
C ASP A 38 -17.74 20.24 -4.76
N PRO A 39 -18.45 19.24 -5.34
CA PRO A 39 -17.97 18.49 -6.49
C PRO A 39 -17.77 19.38 -7.72
N MET A 40 -18.53 20.46 -7.84
CA MET A 40 -18.41 21.41 -8.94
C MET A 40 -17.11 22.21 -8.85
N ARG A 41 -16.73 22.64 -7.64
CA ARG A 41 -15.43 23.29 -7.41
C ARG A 41 -14.27 22.35 -7.63
N PHE A 42 -14.39 21.08 -7.21
CA PHE A 42 -13.39 20.06 -7.52
C PHE A 42 -13.19 19.88 -9.04
N LEU A 43 -14.29 19.74 -9.79
CA LEU A 43 -14.24 19.60 -11.25
C LEU A 43 -13.68 20.84 -11.95
N LYS A 44 -14.09 22.04 -11.52
CA LYS A 44 -13.50 23.30 -12.01
C LYS A 44 -12.01 23.37 -11.73
N GLY A 45 -11.55 22.93 -10.55
CA GLY A 45 -10.14 22.86 -10.19
C GLY A 45 -9.32 21.96 -11.12
N LEU A 46 -9.89 20.83 -11.55
CA LEU A 46 -9.24 19.88 -12.46
C LEU A 46 -9.00 20.44 -13.87
N ILE A 47 -9.89 21.29 -14.36
CA ILE A 47 -9.81 21.85 -15.73
C ILE A 47 -9.19 23.25 -15.78
N THR A 48 -9.04 23.93 -14.64
CA THR A 48 -8.52 25.30 -14.59
C THR A 48 -6.99 25.29 -14.59
N PRO A 49 -6.31 25.81 -15.63
CA PRO A 49 -4.85 25.73 -15.75
C PRO A 49 -4.08 26.33 -14.58
N SER A 50 -4.55 27.46 -14.05
CA SER A 50 -3.92 28.15 -12.91
C SER A 50 -4.00 27.38 -11.59
N ILE A 51 -4.83 26.33 -11.52
CA ILE A 51 -4.99 25.47 -10.34
C ILE A 51 -4.24 24.15 -10.56
N ILE A 52 -4.42 23.51 -11.73
CA ILE A 52 -3.84 22.19 -12.00
C ILE A 52 -2.32 22.24 -12.16
N PHE A 53 -1.75 23.27 -12.79
CA PHE A 53 -0.28 23.34 -12.99
C PHE A 53 0.50 23.50 -11.67
N PRO A 54 0.13 24.42 -10.75
CA PRO A 54 0.75 24.46 -9.43
C PRO A 54 0.57 23.17 -8.63
N MET A 55 -0.60 22.51 -8.75
CA MET A 55 -0.86 21.25 -8.07
C MET A 55 0.05 20.12 -8.58
N ILE A 56 0.25 20.03 -9.90
CA ILE A 56 1.19 19.07 -10.51
C ILE A 56 2.63 19.40 -10.09
N ALA A 57 3.04 20.67 -10.12
CA ALA A 57 4.38 21.08 -9.69
C ALA A 57 4.65 20.73 -8.21
N ALA A 58 3.70 21.02 -7.32
CA ALA A 58 3.79 20.63 -5.91
C ALA A 58 3.86 19.11 -5.75
N SER A 59 3.09 18.36 -6.53
CA SER A 59 3.12 16.89 -6.52
C SER A 59 4.49 16.37 -6.94
N ILE A 60 5.08 16.88 -8.02
CA ILE A 60 6.43 16.49 -8.48
C ILE A 60 7.48 16.78 -7.40
N LEU A 61 7.37 17.91 -6.70
CA LEU A 61 8.31 18.30 -5.64
C LEU A 61 8.22 17.41 -4.39
N ILE A 62 7.01 17.05 -3.97
CA ILE A 62 6.75 16.28 -2.74
C ILE A 62 6.92 14.77 -2.97
N THR A 63 6.64 14.28 -4.18
CA THR A 63 6.72 12.84 -4.53
C THR A 63 8.04 12.17 -4.15
N PRO A 64 9.24 12.71 -4.45
CA PRO A 64 10.49 12.05 -4.08
C PRO A 64 10.68 11.93 -2.57
N ILE A 65 10.25 12.94 -1.80
CA ILE A 65 10.30 12.92 -0.33
C ILE A 65 9.35 11.86 0.21
N GLY A 66 8.11 11.85 -0.29
CA GLY A 66 7.10 10.86 0.07
C GLY A 66 7.53 9.43 -0.30
N TYR A 67 8.20 9.25 -1.44
CA TYR A 67 8.73 7.97 -1.88
C TYR A 67 9.84 7.48 -0.96
N LEU A 68 10.82 8.33 -0.61
CA LEU A 68 11.91 7.98 0.31
C LEU A 68 11.38 7.56 1.69
N LEU A 69 10.43 8.31 2.24
CA LEU A 69 9.79 7.97 3.52
C LEU A 69 8.93 6.70 3.42
N GLY A 70 8.22 6.52 2.30
CA GLY A 70 7.38 5.36 2.02
C GLY A 70 8.16 4.06 1.75
N CYS A 71 9.42 4.14 1.32
CA CYS A 71 10.26 2.97 1.09
C CYS A 71 10.46 2.13 2.36
N ILE A 72 10.62 2.76 3.52
CA ILE A 72 10.89 2.06 4.79
C ILE A 72 9.73 1.10 5.15
N PRO A 73 8.46 1.55 5.29
CA PRO A 73 7.36 0.65 5.61
C PRO A 73 7.13 -0.39 4.50
N VAL A 74 7.36 -0.05 3.24
CA VAL A 74 7.26 -1.00 2.11
C VAL A 74 8.28 -2.14 2.23
N ILE A 75 9.54 -1.81 2.52
CA ILE A 75 10.60 -2.81 2.69
C ILE A 75 10.31 -3.69 3.90
N ILE A 76 9.94 -3.11 5.05
CA ILE A 76 9.58 -3.87 6.26
C ILE A 76 8.42 -4.83 5.97
N THR A 77 7.35 -4.34 5.33
CA THR A 77 6.19 -5.16 4.98
C THR A 77 6.56 -6.30 4.04
N ASN A 78 7.41 -6.03 3.05
CA ASN A 78 7.91 -7.07 2.14
C ASN A 78 8.76 -8.13 2.86
N LEU A 79 9.63 -7.72 3.79
CA LEU A 79 10.44 -8.65 4.58
C LEU A 79 9.56 -9.54 5.47
N LEU A 80 8.59 -8.95 6.17
CA LEU A 80 7.61 -9.69 6.98
C LEU A 80 6.80 -10.68 6.12
N PHE A 81 6.35 -10.24 4.95
CA PHE A 81 5.63 -11.08 4.00
C PHE A 81 6.46 -12.29 3.57
N ASN A 82 7.70 -12.06 3.13
CA ASN A 82 8.58 -13.11 2.65
C ASN A 82 8.93 -14.11 3.76
N HIS A 83 9.11 -13.63 4.98
CA HIS A 83 9.48 -14.48 6.12
C HIS A 83 8.31 -15.34 6.60
N PHE A 84 7.11 -14.78 6.78
CA PHE A 84 6.01 -15.46 7.44
C PHE A 84 4.98 -16.11 6.51
N PHE A 85 4.80 -15.57 5.30
CA PHE A 85 3.62 -15.88 4.48
C PHE A 85 3.95 -16.39 3.07
N ALA A 86 5.10 -16.05 2.47
CA ALA A 86 5.39 -16.39 1.07
C ALA A 86 5.30 -17.90 0.76
N SER A 87 5.82 -18.76 1.64
CA SER A 87 5.75 -20.23 1.46
C SER A 87 4.34 -20.80 1.63
N LYS A 88 3.53 -20.19 2.51
CA LYS A 88 2.16 -20.62 2.80
C LYS A 88 1.16 -20.15 1.76
N LEU A 89 1.46 -19.03 1.09
CA LEU A 89 0.56 -18.37 0.15
C LEU A 89 0.34 -19.19 -1.13
N ALA A 90 1.38 -19.89 -1.60
CA ALA A 90 1.29 -20.68 -2.84
C ALA A 90 0.25 -21.80 -2.76
N LEU A 91 0.07 -22.39 -1.57
CA LEU A 91 -0.90 -23.48 -1.35
C LEU A 91 -2.24 -22.98 -0.79
N ALA A 92 -2.36 -21.67 -0.56
CA ALA A 92 -3.51 -21.09 0.10
C ALA A 92 -4.67 -20.85 -0.87
N SER A 93 -5.91 -20.99 -0.36
CA SER A 93 -7.09 -20.49 -1.05
C SER A 93 -7.14 -18.96 -1.00
N TRP A 94 -7.94 -18.35 -1.88
CA TRP A 94 -8.09 -16.89 -1.93
C TRP A 94 -8.52 -16.27 -0.60
N ARG A 95 -9.34 -16.99 0.19
CA ARG A 95 -9.77 -16.55 1.54
C ARG A 95 -8.60 -16.46 2.51
N TYR A 96 -7.72 -17.46 2.49
CA TYR A 96 -6.52 -17.46 3.33
C TYR A 96 -5.52 -16.39 2.89
N SER A 97 -5.43 -16.06 1.61
CA SER A 97 -4.64 -14.92 1.13
C SER A 97 -5.10 -13.59 1.76
N LEU A 98 -6.41 -13.36 1.87
CA LEU A 98 -6.95 -12.18 2.55
C LEU A 98 -6.64 -12.17 4.05
N ILE A 99 -6.74 -13.33 4.72
CA ILE A 99 -6.38 -13.45 6.14
C ILE A 99 -4.90 -13.13 6.36
N TYR A 100 -4.01 -13.64 5.50
CA TYR A 100 -2.58 -13.34 5.59
C TYR A 100 -2.29 -11.86 5.32
N GLY A 101 -2.96 -11.24 4.36
CA GLY A 101 -2.82 -9.80 4.13
C GLY A 101 -3.30 -8.96 5.31
N CYS A 102 -4.37 -9.39 5.97
CA CYS A 102 -4.89 -8.76 7.17
C CYS A 102 -3.90 -8.87 8.35
N LEU A 103 -3.40 -10.09 8.61
CA LEU A 103 -2.39 -10.32 9.65
C LEU A 103 -1.13 -9.51 9.39
N LEU A 104 -0.65 -9.48 8.15
CA LEU A 104 0.51 -8.68 7.75
C LEU A 104 0.27 -7.19 7.99
N GLY A 105 -0.90 -6.65 7.63
CA GLY A 105 -1.27 -5.26 7.92
C GLY A 105 -1.28 -4.94 9.41
N PHE A 106 -1.74 -5.86 10.26
CA PHE A 106 -1.72 -5.68 11.72
C PHE A 106 -0.34 -5.84 12.35
N MET A 107 0.61 -6.54 11.72
CA MET A 107 1.98 -6.64 12.23
C MET A 107 2.69 -5.27 12.31
N LEU A 108 2.30 -4.29 11.48
CA LEU A 108 2.82 -2.93 11.55
C LEU A 108 2.10 -2.04 12.59
N ALA A 109 0.94 -2.44 13.10
CA ALA A 109 0.15 -1.64 14.04
C ALA A 109 0.93 -1.13 15.26
N PRO A 110 1.75 -1.93 15.97
CA PRO A 110 2.51 -1.41 17.12
C PRO A 110 3.51 -0.31 16.72
N PHE A 111 4.17 -0.45 15.56
CA PHE A 111 5.10 0.58 15.06
C PHE A 111 4.37 1.86 14.69
N ILE A 112 3.23 1.75 14.02
CA ILE A 112 2.40 2.90 13.64
C ILE A 112 1.86 3.60 14.88
N LEU A 113 1.49 2.86 15.93
CA LEU A 113 1.03 3.42 17.18
C LEU A 113 2.12 4.27 17.86
N ILE A 114 3.36 3.78 17.91
CA ILE A 114 4.50 4.54 18.45
C ILE A 114 4.71 5.83 17.67
N ILE A 115 4.68 5.77 16.34
CA ILE A 115 4.80 6.95 15.47
C ILE A 115 3.63 7.91 15.68
N ALA A 116 2.42 7.39 15.88
CA ALA A 116 1.24 8.21 16.05
C ALA A 116 1.27 9.01 17.36
N ILE A 117 1.84 8.47 18.44
CA ILE A 117 1.92 9.14 19.75
C ILE A 117 2.66 10.48 19.70
N VAL A 118 3.63 10.64 18.80
CA VAL A 118 4.37 11.91 18.64
C VAL A 118 3.65 12.93 17.75
N THR A 119 2.46 12.61 17.24
CA THR A 119 1.67 13.54 16.41
C THR A 119 0.65 14.33 17.23
N PRO A 120 0.19 15.50 16.75
CA PRO A 120 -0.82 16.31 17.46
C PRO A 120 -2.15 15.58 17.70
N PHE A 121 -2.51 14.62 16.85
CA PHE A 121 -3.75 13.85 16.95
C PHE A 121 -3.47 12.33 16.87
N PRO A 122 -2.93 11.70 17.93
CA PRO A 122 -2.42 10.33 17.87
C PRO A 122 -3.44 9.29 17.40
N LEU A 123 -4.66 9.32 17.94
CA LEU A 123 -5.70 8.36 17.57
C LEU A 123 -6.09 8.50 16.10
N PHE A 124 -6.30 9.73 15.61
CA PHE A 124 -6.66 9.96 14.20
C PHE A 124 -5.53 9.55 13.26
N THR A 125 -4.29 9.91 13.58
CA THR A 125 -3.11 9.50 12.81
C THR A 125 -2.99 7.98 12.76
N PHE A 126 -3.13 7.30 13.90
CA PHE A 126 -3.07 5.84 13.97
C PHE A 126 -4.16 5.19 13.12
N LEU A 127 -5.42 5.61 13.31
CA LEU A 127 -6.55 5.04 12.58
C LEU A 127 -6.41 5.23 11.06
N TYR A 128 -5.98 6.42 10.64
CA TYR A 128 -5.74 6.72 9.24
C TYR A 128 -4.62 5.85 8.65
N LEU A 129 -3.44 5.85 9.28
CA LEU A 129 -2.30 5.08 8.78
C LEU A 129 -2.59 3.57 8.78
N GLN A 130 -3.24 3.04 9.82
CA GLN A 130 -3.52 1.62 9.95
C GLN A 130 -4.64 1.15 9.01
N PHE A 131 -5.82 1.77 9.09
CA PHE A 131 -7.02 1.23 8.44
C PHE A 131 -7.28 1.80 7.05
N VAL A 132 -6.81 3.02 6.77
CA VAL A 132 -7.01 3.63 5.45
C VAL A 132 -5.82 3.33 4.54
N LEU A 133 -4.59 3.41 5.06
CA LEU A 133 -3.39 3.29 4.23
C LEU A 133 -2.80 1.86 4.22
N ILE A 134 -2.36 1.35 5.36
CA ILE A 134 -1.51 0.16 5.43
C ILE A 134 -2.31 -1.12 5.22
N LEU A 135 -3.44 -1.28 5.90
CA LEU A 135 -4.26 -2.48 5.79
C LEU A 135 -4.78 -2.71 4.36
N PRO A 136 -5.37 -1.72 3.65
CA PRO A 136 -5.82 -1.93 2.27
C PRO A 136 -4.66 -2.20 1.31
N THR A 137 -3.54 -1.49 1.47
CA THR A 137 -2.35 -1.72 0.63
C THR A 137 -1.81 -3.13 0.84
N ALA A 138 -1.69 -3.59 2.08
CA ALA A 138 -1.21 -4.94 2.40
C ALA A 138 -2.14 -6.02 1.83
N LEU A 139 -3.46 -5.85 1.95
CA LEU A 139 -4.45 -6.77 1.36
C LEU A 139 -4.30 -6.88 -0.15
N ILE A 140 -4.25 -5.75 -0.87
CA ILE A 140 -4.13 -5.73 -2.34
C ILE A 140 -2.80 -6.36 -2.78
N CYS A 141 -1.68 -5.97 -2.16
CA CYS A 141 -0.37 -6.53 -2.48
C CYS A 141 -0.31 -8.05 -2.23
N THR A 142 -0.90 -8.51 -1.12
CA THR A 142 -0.94 -9.95 -0.77
C THR A 142 -1.79 -10.73 -1.77
N PHE A 143 -2.91 -10.16 -2.21
CA PHE A 143 -3.76 -10.76 -3.23
C PHE A 143 -3.06 -10.85 -4.60
N ILE A 144 -2.32 -9.81 -5.00
CA ILE A 144 -1.51 -9.83 -6.23
C ILE A 144 -0.43 -10.91 -6.15
N GLU A 145 0.29 -11.02 -5.03
CA GLU A 145 1.29 -12.08 -4.85
C GLU A 145 0.68 -13.48 -4.85
N TRP A 146 -0.49 -13.65 -4.25
CA TRP A 146 -1.22 -14.93 -4.31
C TRP A 146 -1.59 -15.31 -5.74
N LYS A 147 -2.14 -14.37 -6.51
CA LYS A 147 -2.49 -14.61 -7.91
C LYS A 147 -1.25 -14.93 -8.75
N ARG A 148 -0.14 -14.24 -8.51
CA ARG A 148 1.15 -14.52 -9.16
C ARG A 148 1.70 -15.90 -8.78
N ALA A 149 1.56 -16.33 -7.53
CA ALA A 149 2.00 -17.64 -7.08
C ALA A 149 1.18 -18.75 -7.74
N ARG A 150 -0.14 -18.59 -7.80
CA ARG A 150 -1.05 -19.58 -8.39
C ARG A 150 -0.85 -19.74 -9.90
N ASN A 151 -0.79 -18.65 -10.64
CA ASN A 151 -0.51 -18.69 -12.08
C ASN A 151 0.82 -19.39 -12.42
N ARG A 152 1.80 -19.41 -11.50
CA ARG A 152 3.06 -20.14 -11.71
C ARG A 152 2.96 -21.63 -11.42
N GLN A 153 2.06 -22.05 -10.52
CA GLN A 153 1.80 -23.47 -10.31
C GLN A 153 1.12 -24.04 -11.54
N ASP A 154 0.08 -23.36 -12.05
CA ASP A 154 -0.67 -23.78 -13.24
C ASP A 154 0.19 -23.88 -14.53
N ILE A 155 1.33 -23.18 -14.62
CA ILE A 155 2.26 -23.26 -15.77
C ILE A 155 3.27 -24.42 -15.63
N ASN A 156 3.54 -24.86 -14.40
CA ASN A 156 4.53 -25.91 -14.12
C ASN A 156 3.89 -27.30 -13.92
N GLU A 157 2.57 -27.39 -13.99
CA GLU A 157 1.77 -28.62 -14.06
C GLU A 157 1.42 -28.93 -15.53
#